data_AF-A0A925QB57-F1
#
_entry.id   AF-A0A925QB57-F1
#
_cell.length_a   1.000
_cell.length_b   1.000
_cell.length_c   1.000
_cell.angle_alpha   90.00
_cell.angle_beta   90.00
_cell.angle_gamma   90.00
#
_symmetry.space_group_name_H-M   'P 1'
#
loop_
_entity.id
_entity.type
_entity.pdbx_description
1 polymer ?
#
loop_
_entity_poly.entity_id
_entity_poly.type
_entity_poly.pdbx_seq_one_letter_code
_entity_poly.pdbx_strand_id
1 'polypeptide(L)'
;MSKILSTLVSPTGLLYIFVALTQVAQGVYLASDFEPNPALTLLYTFGFIWIIGWWLMTDSRKREVKWVFDMGLFLYLAWPFVMPYYLIKTRGARGLLVILGFVGAYVGSLILGATLYVLLVPTVA
;
A
#
# COMPACT_ATOMS: atom_id res chain seq x y z
N MET A 1 -17.54 -16.47 -12.67
CA MET A 1 -16.23 -15.87 -12.30
C MET A 1 -15.83 -16.44 -10.94
N SER A 2 -14.60 -16.97 -10.77
CA SER A 2 -14.22 -17.61 -9.50
C SER A 2 -14.06 -16.57 -8.38
N LYS A 3 -14.40 -16.93 -7.13
CA LYS A 3 -14.29 -16.03 -5.95
C LYS A 3 -12.88 -15.44 -5.77
N ILE A 4 -11.85 -16.18 -6.17
CA ILE A 4 -10.44 -15.76 -6.05
C ILE A 4 -10.14 -14.65 -7.05
N LEU A 5 -10.54 -14.82 -8.31
CA LEU A 5 -10.39 -13.81 -9.36
C LEU A 5 -11.14 -12.51 -9.02
N SER A 6 -12.36 -12.60 -8.49
CA SER A 6 -13.11 -11.40 -8.08
C SER A 6 -12.51 -10.69 -6.85
N THR A 7 -11.76 -11.41 -6.01
CA THR A 7 -11.08 -10.83 -4.85
C THR A 7 -9.76 -10.18 -5.23
N LEU A 8 -8.99 -10.79 -6.15
CA LEU A 8 -7.75 -10.24 -6.69
C LEU A 8 -7.98 -8.94 -7.48
N VAL A 9 -9.04 -8.89 -8.27
CA VAL A 9 -9.42 -7.71 -9.07
C VAL A 9 -10.17 -6.66 -8.22
N SER A 10 -10.38 -6.92 -6.92
CA SER A 10 -10.97 -5.92 -6.03
C SER A 10 -9.98 -4.78 -5.75
N PRO A 11 -10.45 -3.56 -5.45
CA PRO A 11 -9.57 -2.45 -5.10
C PRO A 11 -8.63 -2.77 -3.93
N THR A 12 -9.11 -3.54 -2.96
CA THR A 12 -8.30 -3.99 -1.82
C THR A 12 -7.23 -4.98 -2.26
N GLY A 13 -7.60 -5.99 -3.06
CA GLY A 13 -6.64 -6.97 -3.58
C GLY A 13 -5.52 -6.31 -4.38
N LEU A 14 -5.89 -5.42 -5.31
CA LEU A 14 -4.93 -4.66 -6.12
C LEU A 14 -4.03 -3.76 -5.28
N LEU A 15 -4.56 -3.10 -4.23
CA LEU A 15 -3.77 -2.31 -3.30
C LEU A 15 -2.71 -3.18 -2.59
N TYR A 16 -3.08 -4.34 -2.06
CA TYR A 16 -2.13 -5.24 -1.40
C TYR A 16 -1.09 -5.81 -2.37
N ILE A 17 -1.47 -6.15 -3.60
CA ILE A 17 -0.53 -6.61 -4.64
C ILE A 17 0.46 -5.49 -4.97
N PHE A 18 -0.04 -4.27 -5.20
CA PHE A 18 0.80 -3.12 -5.50
C PHE A 18 1.80 -2.86 -4.38
N VAL A 19 1.33 -2.80 -3.12
CA VAL A 19 2.19 -2.63 -1.94
C VAL A 19 3.21 -3.77 -1.85
N ALA A 20 2.78 -5.03 -2.00
CA ALA A 20 3.71 -6.15 -1.88
C ALA A 20 4.83 -6.09 -2.92
N LEU A 21 4.49 -5.85 -4.19
CA LEU A 21 5.48 -5.77 -5.28
C LEU A 21 6.46 -4.61 -5.08
N THR A 22 5.92 -3.43 -4.76
CA THR A 22 6.72 -2.21 -4.64
C THR A 22 7.59 -2.22 -3.38
N GLN A 23 7.09 -2.74 -2.26
CA GLN A 23 7.87 -2.87 -1.04
C GLN A 23 8.93 -3.96 -1.12
N VAL A 24 8.67 -5.07 -1.82
CA VAL A 24 9.72 -6.06 -2.12
C VAL A 24 10.84 -5.42 -2.96
N ALA A 25 10.49 -4.69 -4.02
CA ALA A 25 11.47 -3.98 -4.83
C ALA A 25 12.26 -2.95 -3.99
N GLN A 26 11.58 -2.18 -3.14
CA GLN A 26 12.23 -1.23 -2.24
C GLN A 26 13.16 -1.92 -1.24
N GLY A 27 12.77 -3.08 -0.71
CA GLY A 27 13.61 -3.89 0.17
C GLY A 27 14.89 -4.38 -0.52
N VAL A 28 14.79 -4.78 -1.79
CA VAL A 28 15.96 -5.13 -2.61
C VAL A 28 16.86 -3.91 -2.80
N TYR A 29 16.30 -2.75 -3.18
CA TYR A 29 17.08 -1.52 -3.35
C TYR A 29 17.79 -1.13 -2.05
N LEU A 30 17.12 -1.19 -0.91
CA LEU A 30 17.71 -0.86 0.40
C LEU A 30 18.85 -1.80 0.80
N ALA A 31 18.80 -3.06 0.40
CA ALA A 31 19.84 -4.04 0.70
C ALA A 31 20.98 -4.05 -0.34
N SER A 32 20.81 -3.35 -1.46
CA SER A 32 21.77 -3.23 -2.55
C SER A 32 22.46 -1.87 -2.55
N ASP A 33 23.60 -1.75 -3.21
CA ASP A 33 24.25 -0.46 -3.46
C ASP A 33 23.66 0.31 -4.66
N PHE A 34 22.51 -0.14 -5.19
CA PHE A 34 21.87 0.49 -6.34
C PHE A 34 20.82 1.53 -5.93
N GLU A 35 20.94 2.73 -6.48
CA GLU A 35 19.90 3.74 -6.35
C GLU A 35 18.74 3.49 -7.34
N PRO A 36 17.48 3.62 -6.89
CA PRO A 36 16.33 3.49 -7.77
C PRO A 36 16.28 4.65 -8.78
N ASN A 37 15.92 4.33 -10.03
CA ASN A 37 15.74 5.34 -11.07
C ASN A 37 14.70 6.40 -10.61
N PRO A 38 15.02 7.71 -10.64
CA PRO A 38 14.10 8.76 -10.20
C PRO A 38 12.71 8.71 -10.85
N ALA A 39 12.63 8.32 -12.13
CA ALA A 39 11.35 8.17 -12.82
C ALA A 39 10.49 7.04 -12.24
N LEU A 40 11.11 5.93 -11.79
CA LEU A 40 10.41 4.83 -11.12
C LEU A 40 9.93 5.25 -9.73
N THR A 41 10.75 6.03 -9.00
CA THR A 41 10.37 6.59 -7.69
C THR A 41 9.14 7.50 -7.80
N LEU A 42 9.10 8.35 -8.83
CA LEU A 42 7.93 9.19 -9.11
C LEU A 42 6.71 8.34 -9.48
N LEU A 43 6.88 7.36 -10.37
CA LEU A 43 5.80 6.46 -10.77
C LEU A 43 5.23 5.69 -9.58
N TYR A 44 6.10 5.21 -8.68
CA TYR A 44 5.69 4.58 -7.42
C TYR A 44 4.87 5.55 -6.55
N THR A 45 5.36 6.76 -6.34
CA THR A 45 4.70 7.76 -5.49
C THR A 45 3.30 8.10 -6.02
N PHE A 46 3.18 8.41 -7.31
CA PHE A 46 1.89 8.71 -7.93
C PHE A 46 0.98 7.48 -7.98
N GLY A 47 1.52 6.31 -8.32
CA GLY A 47 0.79 5.05 -8.35
C GLY A 47 0.22 4.68 -6.97
N PHE A 48 0.99 4.88 -5.91
CA PHE A 48 0.58 4.62 -4.53
C PHE A 48 -0.58 5.53 -4.10
N ILE A 49 -0.47 6.82 -4.34
CA ILE A 49 -1.53 7.78 -4.01
C ILE A 49 -2.79 7.49 -4.83
N TRP A 50 -2.62 7.20 -6.12
CA TRP A 50 -3.72 6.84 -7.01
C TRP A 50 -4.47 5.60 -6.52
N ILE A 51 -3.76 4.51 -6.23
CA ILE A 51 -4.40 3.24 -5.85
C ILE A 51 -5.05 3.31 -4.47
N ILE A 52 -4.45 4.03 -3.50
CA ILE A 52 -5.11 4.28 -2.21
C ILE A 52 -6.34 5.17 -2.39
N GLY A 53 -6.24 6.25 -3.17
CA GLY A 53 -7.37 7.13 -3.46
C GLY A 53 -8.52 6.36 -4.10
N TRP A 54 -8.22 5.50 -5.08
CA TRP A 54 -9.21 4.65 -5.73
C TRP A 54 -9.84 3.62 -4.78
N TRP A 55 -9.03 2.97 -3.93
CA TRP A 55 -9.51 2.07 -2.89
C TRP A 55 -10.45 2.81 -1.93
N LEU A 56 -10.05 3.99 -1.46
CA LEU A 56 -10.80 4.78 -0.50
C LEU A 56 -12.13 5.26 -1.08
N MET A 57 -12.13 5.78 -2.31
CA MET A 57 -13.36 6.19 -3.00
C MET A 57 -14.33 5.02 -3.17
N THR A 58 -13.81 3.84 -3.52
CA THR A 58 -14.65 2.66 -3.71
C THR A 58 -15.21 2.15 -2.39
N ASP A 59 -14.40 2.13 -1.33
CA ASP A 59 -14.85 1.70 0.00
C ASP A 59 -15.82 2.71 0.62
N SER A 60 -15.59 4.02 0.46
CA SER A 60 -16.46 5.06 1.00
C SER A 60 -17.84 5.03 0.36
N ARG A 61 -17.92 4.76 -0.95
CA ARG A 61 -19.19 4.56 -1.67
C ARG A 61 -19.97 3.37 -1.13
N LYS A 62 -19.29 2.25 -0.84
CA LYS A 62 -19.93 1.05 -0.27
C LYS A 62 -20.44 1.26 1.15
N ARG A 63 -19.90 2.24 1.87
CA ARG A 63 -20.22 2.55 3.28
C ARG A 63 -21.02 3.85 3.44
N GLU A 64 -21.46 4.43 2.33
CA GLU A 64 -22.26 5.67 2.28
C GLU A 64 -21.65 6.85 3.06
N VAL A 65 -20.32 6.90 3.12
CA VAL A 65 -19.61 7.98 3.82
C VAL A 65 -19.62 9.23 2.96
N LYS A 66 -20.34 10.26 3.43
CA LYS A 66 -20.30 11.60 2.83
C LYS A 66 -19.05 12.35 3.28
N TRP A 67 -18.26 12.78 2.31
CA TRP A 67 -17.06 13.57 2.53
C TRP A 67 -17.39 15.06 2.51
N VAL A 68 -16.84 15.82 3.47
CA VAL A 68 -17.03 17.27 3.58
C VAL A 68 -16.04 18.04 2.70
N PHE A 69 -14.90 17.44 2.38
CA PHE A 69 -13.80 18.04 1.62
C PHE A 69 -13.33 17.12 0.48
N ASP A 70 -12.51 17.66 -0.41
CA ASP A 70 -11.84 16.87 -1.45
C ASP A 70 -10.90 15.84 -0.82
N MET A 71 -11.37 14.60 -0.77
CA MET A 71 -10.64 13.50 -0.19
C MET A 71 -9.34 13.20 -0.97
N GLY A 72 -9.29 13.44 -2.28
CA GLY A 72 -8.09 13.22 -3.08
C GLY A 72 -6.93 14.09 -2.60
N LEU A 73 -7.21 15.37 -2.33
CA LEU A 73 -6.21 16.31 -1.81
C LEU A 73 -5.76 15.95 -0.38
N PHE A 74 -6.70 15.63 0.51
CA PHE A 74 -6.37 15.25 1.88
C PHE A 74 -5.58 13.95 1.95
N LEU A 75 -5.85 13.01 1.04
CA LEU A 75 -5.06 11.80 0.92
C LEU A 75 -3.64 12.13 0.45
N TYR A 76 -3.48 12.99 -0.57
CA TYR A 76 -2.15 13.42 -1.02
C TYR A 76 -1.33 14.07 0.10
N LEU A 77 -1.93 14.98 0.87
CA LEU A 77 -1.22 15.78 1.89
C LEU A 77 -1.09 15.08 3.25
N ALA A 78 -2.08 14.28 3.64
CA ALA A 78 -2.25 13.81 5.01
C ALA A 78 -2.74 12.36 5.10
N TRP A 79 -2.46 11.52 4.08
CA TRP A 79 -2.86 10.11 4.13
C TRP A 79 -2.49 9.38 5.43
N PRO A 80 -1.34 9.61 6.11
CA PRO A 80 -1.00 8.86 7.33
C PRO A 80 -1.98 9.15 8.48
N PHE A 81 -2.68 10.28 8.46
CA PHE A 81 -3.67 10.67 9.47
C PHE A 81 -5.09 10.40 9.00
N VAL A 82 -5.38 10.70 7.73
CA VAL A 82 -6.70 10.55 7.11
C VAL A 82 -7.11 9.08 7.05
N MET A 83 -6.20 8.18 6.70
CA MET A 83 -6.49 6.75 6.59
C MET A 83 -6.86 6.12 7.94
N PRO A 84 -6.07 6.29 9.03
CA PRO A 84 -6.48 5.81 10.34
C PRO A 84 -7.80 6.39 10.82
N TYR A 85 -7.99 7.70 10.69
CA TYR A 85 -9.23 8.37 11.08
C TYR A 85 -10.43 7.78 10.34
N TYR A 86 -10.34 7.63 9.01
CA TYR A 86 -11.40 7.02 8.20
C TYR A 86 -11.71 5.58 8.62
N LEU A 87 -10.68 4.76 8.81
CA LEU A 87 -10.83 3.35 9.16
C LEU A 87 -11.46 3.16 10.54
N ILE A 88 -11.02 3.96 11.53
CA ILE A 88 -11.59 3.93 12.88
C ILE A 88 -13.03 4.46 12.84
N LYS A 89 -13.30 5.55 12.11
CA LYS A 89 -14.65 6.12 12.00
C LYS A 89 -15.65 5.17 11.34
N THR A 90 -15.23 4.43 10.32
CA THR A 90 -16.13 3.53 9.56
C THR A 90 -16.25 2.13 10.13
N ARG A 91 -15.25 1.66 10.90
CA ARG A 91 -15.16 0.25 11.33
C ARG A 91 -14.85 0.08 12.82
N GLY A 92 -14.71 1.16 13.58
CA GLY A 92 -14.33 1.13 14.99
C GLY A 92 -12.99 0.43 15.21
N ALA A 93 -12.91 -0.38 16.27
CA ALA A 93 -11.72 -1.17 16.60
C ALA A 93 -11.30 -2.15 15.50
N ARG A 94 -12.24 -2.64 14.66
CA ARG A 94 -11.89 -3.49 13.50
C ARG A 94 -11.11 -2.71 12.43
N GLY A 95 -11.23 -1.39 12.40
CA GLY A 95 -10.41 -0.52 11.57
C GLY A 95 -8.92 -0.64 11.92
N LEU A 96 -8.59 -0.80 13.20
CA LEU A 96 -7.21 -0.99 13.66
C LEU A 96 -6.60 -2.28 13.11
N LEU A 97 -7.38 -3.36 13.03
CA LEU A 97 -6.91 -4.61 12.41
C LEU A 97 -6.59 -4.44 10.92
N VAL A 98 -7.35 -3.60 10.20
CA VAL A 98 -7.07 -3.29 8.79
C VAL A 98 -5.80 -2.44 8.66
N ILE A 99 -5.59 -1.48 9.57
CA ILE A 99 -4.35 -0.70 9.61
C ILE A 99 -3.16 -1.62 9.89
N LEU A 100 -3.26 -2.48 10.89
CA LEU A 100 -2.22 -3.45 11.24
C LEU A 100 -1.94 -4.41 10.09
N GLY A 101 -2.97 -4.90 9.39
CA GLY A 101 -2.81 -5.75 8.21
C GLY A 101 -2.08 -5.02 7.08
N PHE A 102 -2.42 -3.75 6.83
CA PHE A 102 -1.77 -2.94 5.81
C PHE A 102 -0.31 -2.65 6.16
N VAL A 103 -0.05 -2.21 7.40
CA VAL A 103 1.32 -1.95 7.90
C VAL A 103 2.14 -3.25 7.89
N GLY A 104 1.55 -4.36 8.32
CA GLY A 104 2.19 -5.67 8.30
C GLY A 104 2.55 -6.12 6.88
N ALA A 105 1.66 -5.92 5.90
CA ALA A 105 1.98 -6.19 4.50
C ALA A 105 3.09 -5.25 3.99
N TYR A 106 3.02 -3.96 4.31
CA TYR A 106 4.01 -2.98 3.87
C TYR A 106 5.41 -3.29 4.41
N VAL A 107 5.54 -3.47 5.73
CA VAL A 107 6.81 -3.74 6.41
C VAL A 107 7.28 -5.17 6.12
N GLY A 108 6.36 -6.14 6.13
CA GLY A 108 6.68 -7.53 5.85
C GLY A 108 7.22 -7.74 4.44
N SER A 109 6.62 -7.10 3.43
CA SER A 109 7.12 -7.15 2.05
C SER A 109 8.47 -6.45 1.89
N LEU A 110 8.72 -5.36 2.62
CA LEU A 110 10.02 -4.70 2.63
C LEU A 110 11.11 -5.60 3.23
N ILE A 111 10.86 -6.18 4.40
CA ILE A 111 11.80 -7.11 5.06
C ILE A 111 12.04 -8.33 4.16
N LEU A 112 10.99 -8.85 3.53
CA LEU A 112 11.09 -9.97 2.60
C LEU A 112 12.02 -9.62 1.43
N GLY A 113 11.85 -8.47 0.78
CA GLY A 113 12.71 -8.04 -0.32
C GLY A 113 14.18 -7.93 0.08
N ALA A 114 14.45 -7.28 1.22
CA ALA A 114 15.81 -7.15 1.75
C ALA A 114 16.43 -8.51 2.09
N THR A 115 15.67 -9.39 2.75
CA THR A 115 16.14 -10.73 3.13
C THR A 115 16.41 -11.59 1.90
N LEU A 116 15.53 -11.56 0.89
CA LEU A 116 15.73 -12.30 -0.36
C LEU A 116 17.00 -11.85 -1.07
N TYR A 117 17.27 -10.55 -1.11
CA TYR A 117 18.50 -10.04 -1.72
C TYR A 117 19.75 -10.56 -0.99
N VAL A 118 19.80 -10.41 0.34
CA VAL A 118 20.94 -10.85 1.16
C VAL A 118 21.18 -12.36 1.07
N LEU A 119 20.12 -13.17 0.97
CA LEU A 119 20.24 -14.63 0.87
C LEU A 119 20.64 -15.11 -0.53
N LEU A 120 20.15 -14.45 -1.59
CA LEU A 120 20.33 -14.90 -2.97
C LEU A 120 21.57 -14.30 -3.65
N VAL A 121 22.02 -13.13 -3.20
CA VAL A 121 23.21 -12.47 -3.70
C VAL A 121 24.33 -12.69 -2.67
N PRO A 122 25.22 -13.69 -2.87
CA PRO A 122 26.36 -13.84 -2.00
C PRO A 122 27.22 -12.59 -2.10
N THR A 123 27.32 -11.85 -0.98
CA THR A 123 28.29 -10.77 -0.84
C THR A 123 29.68 -11.39 -1.00
N VAL A 124 30.35 -11.10 -2.11
CA VAL A 124 31.73 -11.54 -2.33
C VAL A 124 32.57 -10.82 -1.27
N ALA A 125 33.04 -11.58 -0.29
CA ALA A 125 33.97 -11.12 0.74
C ALA A 125 35.37 -10.90 0.15
#